data_AF-A0A924Q633-F1
#
_entry.id   AF-A0A924Q633-F1
#
_cell.length_a   1.000
_cell.length_b   1.000
_cell.length_c   1.000
_cell.angle_alpha   90.00
_cell.angle_beta   90.00
_cell.angle_gamma   90.00
#
_symmetry.space_group_name_H-M   'P 1'
#
loop_
_entity.id
_entity.type
_entity.pdbx_description
1 polymer ?
#
loop_
_entity_poly.entity_id
_entity_poly.type
_entity_poly.pdbx_seq_one_letter_code
_entity_poly.pdbx_strand_id
1 'polypeptide(L)'
;VFFFGLFHGLGFAGLLQEIQIPQDKFLASLVSFNIGIEIGQLIMVAAALPFIYAFRNKKYYPLCIKIIAVIIATIALFWMVQRIVSGFTS
;
A
#
# COMPACT_ATOMS: atom_id res chain seq x y z
N VAL A 1 -5.37 -9.23 2.74
CA VAL A 1 -6.37 -8.15 2.55
C VAL A 1 -6.93 -7.67 3.90
N PHE A 2 -7.51 -8.55 4.72
CA PHE A 2 -8.10 -8.16 6.02
C PHE A 2 -7.08 -7.54 7.01
N PHE A 3 -5.97 -8.23 7.31
CA PHE A 3 -4.93 -7.70 8.20
C PHE A 3 -4.29 -6.42 7.66
N PHE A 4 -4.04 -6.34 6.34
CA PHE A 4 -3.48 -5.14 5.71
C PHE A 4 -4.41 -3.93 5.86
N GLY A 5 -5.72 -4.12 5.62
CA GLY A 5 -6.72 -3.06 5.82
C GLY A 5 -6.84 -2.62 7.28
N LEU A 6 -6.78 -3.56 8.23
CA LEU A 6 -6.81 -3.26 9.66
C LEU A 6 -5.56 -2.47 10.11
N PHE A 7 -4.36 -2.94 9.77
CA PHE A 7 -3.10 -2.25 10.09
C PHE A 7 -3.04 -0.87 9.46
N HIS A 8 -3.50 -0.73 8.21
CA HIS A 8 -3.52 0.55 7.54
C HIS A 8 -4.53 1.53 8.16
N GLY A 9 -5.74 1.06 8.51
CA GLY A 9 -6.76 1.87 9.17
C GLY A 9 -6.34 2.31 10.58
N LEU A 10 -5.69 1.43 11.34
CA LEU A 10 -5.14 1.74 12.67
C LEU A 10 -3.99 2.76 12.60
N GLY A 11 -3.07 2.61 11.64
CA GLY A 11 -1.97 3.55 11.44
C GLY A 11 -2.46 4.95 11.05
N PHE A 12 -3.51 5.05 10.22
CA PHE A 12 -4.12 6.33 9.87
C PHE A 12 -4.90 6.95 11.03
N ALA A 13 -5.64 6.15 11.81
CA ALA A 13 -6.34 6.63 12.99
C ALA A 13 -5.38 7.22 14.04
N GLY A 14 -4.20 6.60 14.23
CA GLY A 14 -3.14 7.13 15.07
C GLY A 14 -2.58 8.46 14.55
N LEU A 15 -2.37 8.58 13.24
CA LEU A 15 -1.88 9.80 12.61
C LEU A 15 -2.88 10.96 12.71
N LEU A 16 -4.18 10.69 12.57
CA LEU A 16 -5.24 11.70 12.78
C LEU A 16 -5.35 12.15 14.24
N GLN A 17 -5.11 11.26 15.21
CA GLN A 17 -5.03 11.62 16.63
C GLN A 17 -3.84 12.54 16.90
N GLU A 18 -2.71 12.31 16.26
CA GLU A 18 -1.48 13.09 16.44
C GLU A 18 -1.59 14.52 15.87
N ILE A 19 -2.38 14.71 14.80
CA ILE A 19 -2.62 16.02 14.17
C ILE A 19 -3.57 16.92 15.01
N GLN A 20 -4.10 16.45 16.15
CA GLN A 20 -5.04 17.17 17.02
C GLN A 20 -6.24 17.76 16.25
N ILE A 21 -6.77 17.01 15.28
CA ILE A 21 -7.95 17.43 14.51
C ILE A 21 -9.14 17.60 15.49
N PRO A 22 -9.89 18.71 15.42
CA PRO A 22 -11.13 18.88 16.19
C PRO A 22 -12.06 17.65 16.03
N GLN A 23 -12.62 17.14 17.13
CA GLN A 23 -13.36 15.85 17.12
C GLN A 23 -14.55 15.85 16.15
N ASP A 24 -15.14 17.00 15.89
CA ASP A 24 -16.21 17.23 14.91
C ASP A 24 -15.78 16.93 13.45
N LYS A 25 -14.48 17.05 13.16
CA LYS A 25 -13.92 16.79 11.82
C LYS A 25 -13.29 15.41 11.67
N PHE A 26 -13.07 14.69 12.77
CA PHE A 26 -12.43 13.37 12.75
C PHE A 26 -13.17 12.36 11.86
N LEU A 27 -14.48 12.23 12.04
CA LEU A 27 -15.31 11.33 11.23
C LEU A 27 -15.31 11.74 9.74
N ALA A 28 -15.40 13.04 9.46
CA ALA A 28 -15.36 13.55 8.09
C ALA A 28 -14.01 13.26 7.40
N SER A 29 -12.89 13.44 8.12
CA SER A 29 -11.55 13.06 7.64
C SER A 29 -11.42 11.56 7.39
N LEU A 30 -11.97 10.73 8.28
CA LEU A 30 -11.94 9.29 8.12
C LEU A 30 -12.75 8.80 6.91
N VAL A 31 -13.95 9.36 6.71
CA VAL A 31 -14.81 9.01 5.57
C VAL A 31 -14.19 9.47 4.25
N SER A 32 -13.74 10.73 4.17
CA SER A 32 -13.11 11.27 2.95
C SER A 32 -11.83 10.52 2.57
N PHE A 33 -11.03 10.09 3.55
CA PHE A 33 -9.86 9.27 3.31
C PHE A 33 -10.21 7.89 2.74
N ASN A 34 -11.19 7.19 3.33
CA ASN A 34 -11.62 5.88 2.82
C ASN A 34 -12.18 5.98 1.40
N ILE A 35 -12.98 7.01 1.11
CA ILE A 35 -13.47 7.28 -0.25
C ILE A 35 -12.31 7.52 -1.22
N GLY A 36 -11.31 8.30 -0.80
CA GLY A 36 -10.11 8.54 -1.60
C GLY A 36 -9.35 7.25 -1.93
N ILE A 37 -9.21 6.34 -0.96
CA ILE A 37 -8.59 5.02 -1.18
C ILE A 37 -9.40 4.20 -2.17
N GLU A 38 -10.72 4.11 -1.97
CA GLU A 38 -11.60 3.30 -2.82
C GLU A 38 -11.58 3.79 -4.27
N ILE A 39 -11.62 5.10 -4.48
CA ILE A 39 -11.47 5.72 -5.81
C ILE A 39 -10.09 5.42 -6.40
N GLY A 40 -9.01 5.59 -5.63
CA GLY A 40 -7.65 5.29 -6.09
C GLY A 40 -7.47 3.83 -6.48
N GLN A 41 -8.04 2.91 -5.71
CA GLN A 41 -8.05 1.48 -6.01
C GLN A 41 -8.84 1.18 -7.28
N LEU A 42 -10.03 1.76 -7.45
CA LEU A 42 -10.83 1.60 -8.67
C LEU A 42 -10.09 2.09 -9.91
N ILE A 43 -9.44 3.27 -9.84
CA ILE A 43 -8.65 3.82 -10.95
C ILE A 43 -7.46 2.90 -11.27
N MET A 44 -6.75 2.43 -10.23
CA MET A 44 -5.59 1.55 -10.39
C MET A 44 -5.99 0.22 -11.02
N VAL A 45 -7.09 -0.39 -10.59
CA VAL A 45 -7.62 -1.63 -11.17
C VAL A 45 -8.08 -1.40 -12.61
N ALA A 46 -8.79 -0.29 -12.88
CA ALA A 46 -9.24 0.06 -14.22
C ALA A 46 -8.07 0.27 -15.21
N ALA A 47 -6.93 0.79 -14.74
CA ALA A 47 -5.71 0.93 -15.54
C ALA A 47 -4.92 -0.39 -15.67
N ALA A 48 -4.85 -1.18 -14.61
CA ALA A 48 -4.07 -2.41 -14.57
C ALA A 48 -4.73 -3.56 -15.36
N LEU A 49 -6.05 -3.69 -15.31
CA LEU A 49 -6.80 -4.75 -16.00
C LEU A 49 -6.55 -4.82 -17.52
N PRO A 50 -6.65 -3.73 -18.31
CA PRO A 50 -6.38 -3.79 -19.75
C PRO A 50 -4.92 -4.14 -20.05
N PHE A 51 -3.97 -3.67 -19.23
CA PHE A 51 -2.56 -4.03 -19.37
C PHE A 51 -2.34 -5.52 -19.10
N ILE A 52 -2.91 -6.05 -18.02
CA ILE A 52 -2.85 -7.48 -17.71
C ILE A 52 -3.51 -8.31 -18.81
N TYR A 53 -4.68 -7.91 -19.29
CA TYR A 53 -5.42 -8.61 -20.35
C TYR A 53 -4.63 -8.66 -21.66
N ALA A 54 -3.99 -7.56 -22.06
CA ALA A 54 -3.16 -7.47 -23.26
C ALA A 54 -1.94 -8.40 -23.21
N PHE A 55 -1.33 -8.58 -22.02
CA PHE A 55 -0.13 -9.40 -21.84
C PHE A 55 -0.42 -10.83 -21.33
N ARG A 56 -1.69 -11.19 -21.10
CA ARG A 56 -2.12 -12.47 -20.53
C ARG A 56 -1.71 -13.70 -21.34
N ASN A 57 -1.67 -13.60 -22.66
CA ASN A 57 -1.43 -14.74 -23.57
C ASN A 57 0.06 -15.08 -23.80
N LYS A 58 1.00 -14.42 -23.12
CA LYS A 58 2.43 -14.75 -23.22
C LYS A 58 2.79 -15.77 -22.14
N LYS A 59 3.32 -16.93 -22.55
CA LYS A 59 3.77 -18.07 -21.71
C LYS A 59 4.71 -17.67 -20.54
N TYR A 60 5.32 -16.48 -20.61
CA TYR A 60 6.25 -15.92 -19.63
C TYR A 60 5.60 -15.11 -18.50
N TYR A 61 4.30 -14.78 -18.59
CA TYR A 61 3.57 -13.99 -17.59
C TYR A 61 3.77 -14.46 -16.13
N PRO A 62 3.62 -15.76 -15.79
CA PRO A 62 3.81 -16.21 -14.40
C PRO A 62 5.28 -16.18 -13.95
N LEU A 63 6.24 -16.25 -14.86
CA LEU A 63 7.66 -16.18 -14.53
C LEU A 63 8.08 -14.73 -14.24
N CYS A 64 7.62 -13.78 -15.06
CA CYS A 64 7.90 -12.35 -14.84
C CYS A 64 7.37 -11.86 -13.49
N ILE A 65 6.13 -12.23 -13.12
CA ILE A 65 5.55 -11.84 -11.83
C ILE A 65 6.36 -12.40 -10.66
N LYS A 66 6.79 -13.66 -10.74
CA LYS A 66 7.63 -14.28 -9.70
C LYS A 66 8.97 -13.57 -9.55
N ILE A 67 9.65 -13.28 -10.66
CA ILE A 67 10.94 -12.57 -10.65
C ILE A 67 10.78 -11.17 -10.04
N ILE A 68 9.76 -10.42 -10.47
CA ILE A 68 9.46 -9.07 -9.94
C ILE A 68 9.18 -9.13 -8.44
N ALA A 69 8.39 -10.11 -7.98
CA ALA A 69 8.09 -10.28 -6.56
C ALA A 69 9.35 -10.58 -5.72
N VAL A 70 10.26 -11.42 -6.22
CA VAL A 70 11.53 -11.73 -5.54
C VAL A 70 12.43 -10.49 -5.47
N ILE A 71 12.51 -9.70 -6.54
CA ILE A 71 13.29 -8.45 -6.56
C ILE A 71 12.74 -7.48 -5.52
N ILE A 72 11.42 -7.25 -5.51
CA ILE A 72 10.76 -6.36 -4.54
C ILE A 72 11.00 -6.84 -3.11
N ALA A 73 10.86 -8.14 -2.85
CA ALA A 73 11.11 -8.72 -1.53
C ALA A 73 12.56 -8.50 -1.07
N THR A 74 13.52 -8.63 -1.98
CA THR A 74 14.95 -8.43 -1.67
C THR A 74 15.25 -6.97 -1.36
N ILE A 75 14.72 -6.04 -2.16
CA ILE A 75 14.88 -4.60 -1.93
C ILE A 75 14.23 -4.20 -0.59
N ALA A 76 13.03 -4.71 -0.30
CA ALA A 76 12.33 -4.46 0.94
C ALA A 76 13.12 -4.98 2.15
N LEU A 77 13.70 -6.17 2.06
CA LEU A 77 14.54 -6.74 3.12
C LEU A 77 15.81 -5.91 3.33
N PHE A 78 16.47 -5.48 2.24
CA PHE A 78 17.64 -4.62 2.31
C PHE A 78 17.32 -3.30 3.03
N TRP A 79 16.24 -2.62 2.63
CA TRP A 79 15.79 -1.39 3.29
C TRP A 79 15.40 -1.61 4.75
N MET A 80 14.77 -2.73 5.09
CA MET A 80 14.42 -3.07 6.46
C MET A 80 15.68 -3.19 7.33
N VAL A 81 16.68 -3.95 6.87
CA VAL A 81 17.94 -4.11 7.58
C VAL A 81 18.65 -2.75 7.70
N GLN A 82 18.72 -1.99 6.62
CA GLN A 82 19.31 -0.65 6.63
C GLN A 82 18.61 0.25 7.66
N ARG A 83 17.28 0.23 7.72
CA ARG A 83 16.49 1.03 8.66
C ARG A 83 16.76 0.64 10.11
N ILE A 84 16.81 -0.66 10.41
CA ILE A 84 17.12 -1.18 11.75
C ILE A 84 18.54 -0.76 12.18
N VAL A 85 19.53 -0.96 11.31
CA VAL A 85 20.92 -0.59 11.60
C VAL A 85 21.06 0.93 11.77
N SER A 86 20.46 1.72 10.87
CA SER A 86 20.51 3.19 10.94
C SER A 86 19.85 3.74 12.21
N GLY A 87 18.74 3.14 12.64
CA GLY A 87 18.04 3.51 13.87
C GLY A 87 18.74 3.05 15.16
N PHE A 88 19.69 2.11 15.08
CA PHE A 88 20.57 1.74 16.19
C PHE A 88 21.81 2.63 16.30
N THR A 89 22.19 3.33 15.23
CA THR A 89 23.36 4.23 15.16
C THR A 89 23.02 5.72 15.36
N SER A 90 21.74 6.05 15.62
CA SER A 90 21.27 7.41 16.02
C SER A 90 20.81 7.39 17.47
#